data_AF-A0A8J7PX76-F1
#
_entry.id   AF-A0A8J7PX76-F1
#
_cell.length_a   1.000
_cell.length_b   1.000
_cell.length_c   1.000
_cell.angle_alpha   90.00
_cell.angle_beta   90.00
_cell.angle_gamma   90.00
#
_symmetry.space_group_name_H-M   'P 1'
#
loop_
_entity.id
_entity.type
_entity.pdbx_description
1 polymer ?
#
loop_
_entity_poly.entity_id
_entity_poly.type
_entity_poly.pdbx_seq_one_letter_code
_entity_poly.pdbx_strand_id
1 'polypeptide(L)'
;MNPPSPTHMRQKRYGDFVLTDAVRPGPGVPVVPAEGYRLSRFRDAETQICLPVLGASVSAEKLFDVFLDLLEPLGPRVHAVLETSHDSTADRHADLRRGDIDLPVLMSHFCDFEDLLLNDGCTGVAVVAAERRVEVQLDEHKLLFVYARDLKPYRRVMKRYGIQLMPEMRLIAEAAHLHHSDRWYADEFQRLAQRLGAADF
;
A
#
# COMPACT_ATOMS: atom_id res chain seq x y z
N MET A 1 5.23 -9.04 -36.56
CA MET A 1 4.79 -8.60 -35.22
C MET A 1 5.65 -7.42 -34.84
N ASN A 2 5.07 -6.22 -34.78
CA ASN A 2 5.78 -5.07 -34.24
C ASN A 2 5.92 -5.26 -32.72
N PRO A 3 7.10 -5.00 -32.12
CA PRO A 3 7.22 -4.99 -30.67
C PRO A 3 6.27 -3.92 -30.09
N PRO A 4 5.67 -4.13 -28.91
CA PRO A 4 4.87 -3.10 -28.26
C PRO A 4 5.72 -1.85 -28.05
N SER A 5 5.18 -0.68 -28.39
CA SER A 5 5.89 0.60 -28.28
C SER A 5 6.27 0.90 -26.82
N PRO A 6 7.46 1.47 -26.55
CA PRO A 6 7.99 1.75 -25.19
C PRO A 6 7.21 2.79 -24.38
N THR A 7 6.08 3.28 -24.88
CA THR A 7 5.30 4.40 -24.33
C THR A 7 4.65 4.05 -22.97
N HIS A 8 4.27 2.79 -22.73
CA HIS A 8 3.66 2.37 -21.46
C HIS A 8 4.61 2.44 -20.26
N MET A 9 5.93 2.33 -20.48
CA MET A 9 6.92 2.42 -19.39
C MET A 9 7.07 3.85 -18.82
N ARG A 10 6.64 4.88 -19.56
CA ARG A 10 6.73 6.29 -19.13
C ARG A 10 5.39 6.91 -18.75
N GLN A 11 4.29 6.23 -19.02
CA GLN A 11 2.95 6.78 -18.77
C GLN A 11 2.57 6.65 -17.29
N LYS A 12 2.62 7.78 -16.58
CA LYS A 12 2.21 7.91 -15.17
C LYS A 12 0.73 8.29 -15.01
N ARG A 13 0.12 8.94 -16.01
CA ARG A 13 -1.23 9.50 -15.96
C ARG A 13 -2.22 8.76 -16.86
N TYR A 14 -3.40 8.48 -16.31
CA TYR A 14 -4.52 7.77 -16.94
C TYR A 14 -5.81 8.55 -16.69
N GLY A 15 -6.15 9.46 -17.61
CA GLY A 15 -7.20 10.45 -17.37
C GLY A 15 -6.81 11.37 -16.20
N ASP A 16 -7.66 11.42 -15.18
CA ASP A 16 -7.39 12.19 -13.95
C ASP A 16 -6.52 11.43 -12.93
N PHE A 17 -6.39 10.11 -13.07
CA PHE A 17 -5.61 9.28 -12.16
C PHE A 17 -4.10 9.34 -12.46
N VAL A 18 -3.29 9.41 -11.41
CA VAL A 18 -1.83 9.47 -11.48
C VAL A 18 -1.21 8.38 -10.61
N LEU A 19 -0.39 7.52 -11.19
CA LEU A 19 0.42 6.55 -10.44
C LEU A 19 1.56 7.25 -9.69
N THR A 20 2.09 6.64 -8.63
CA THR A 20 3.38 7.06 -8.05
C THR A 20 4.54 6.63 -8.98
N ASP A 21 5.80 6.78 -8.58
CA ASP A 21 6.92 6.26 -9.38
C ASP A 21 7.24 4.78 -9.16
N ALA A 22 6.60 4.15 -8.17
CA ALA A 22 6.87 2.81 -7.70
C ALA A 22 6.48 1.69 -8.68
N VAL A 23 5.35 1.83 -9.41
CA VAL A 23 4.82 0.73 -10.25
C VAL A 23 4.35 1.21 -11.62
N ARG A 24 4.50 0.38 -12.65
CA ARG A 24 3.98 0.60 -14.01
C ARG A 24 3.23 -0.63 -14.54
N PRO A 25 2.16 -0.46 -15.34
CA PRO A 25 1.55 -1.58 -16.06
C PRO A 25 2.55 -2.27 -16.99
N GLY A 26 2.52 -3.60 -17.00
CA GLY A 26 3.38 -4.44 -17.83
C GLY A 26 2.83 -4.61 -19.25
N PRO A 27 3.65 -5.13 -20.18
CA PRO A 27 3.21 -5.40 -21.55
C PRO A 27 2.22 -6.57 -21.63
N GLY A 28 1.29 -6.53 -22.59
CA GLY A 28 0.50 -7.69 -23.02
C GLY A 28 -0.98 -7.68 -22.60
N VAL A 29 -1.32 -7.28 -21.37
CA VAL A 29 -2.71 -7.11 -20.90
C VAL A 29 -2.77 -5.99 -19.86
N PRO A 30 -2.89 -4.71 -20.26
CA PRO A 30 -2.92 -3.62 -19.29
C PRO A 30 -4.27 -3.57 -18.58
N VAL A 31 -4.26 -3.70 -17.25
CA VAL A 31 -5.28 -3.05 -16.43
C VAL A 31 -5.08 -1.55 -16.61
N VAL A 32 -6.15 -0.83 -16.97
CA VAL A 32 -6.11 0.63 -17.02
C VAL A 32 -6.25 1.12 -15.57
N PRO A 33 -5.20 1.72 -14.99
CA PRO A 33 -5.27 2.21 -13.62
C PRO A 33 -6.34 3.30 -13.50
N ALA A 34 -7.08 3.27 -12.39
CA ALA A 34 -8.16 4.19 -12.11
C ALA A 34 -8.28 4.40 -10.61
N GLU A 35 -8.81 5.56 -10.23
CA GLU A 35 -9.08 5.86 -8.82
C GLU A 35 -10.41 5.25 -8.37
N GLY A 36 -10.40 4.57 -7.24
CA GLY A 36 -11.60 4.00 -6.65
C GLY A 36 -11.28 3.03 -5.53
N TYR A 37 -12.32 2.51 -4.90
CA TYR A 37 -12.19 1.41 -3.96
C TYR A 37 -13.24 0.33 -4.22
N ARG A 38 -12.92 -0.91 -3.87
CA ARG A 38 -13.84 -2.05 -3.92
C ARG A 38 -13.90 -2.76 -2.59
N LEU A 39 -14.95 -3.55 -2.40
CA LEU A 39 -15.13 -4.38 -1.22
C LEU A 39 -15.01 -5.84 -1.62
N SER A 40 -14.18 -6.59 -0.90
CA SER A 40 -14.01 -8.03 -1.08
C SER A 40 -14.01 -8.74 0.27
N ARG A 41 -13.68 -10.04 0.28
CA ARG A 41 -13.52 -10.83 1.49
C ARG A 41 -12.19 -11.56 1.43
N PHE A 42 -11.39 -11.37 2.46
CA PHE A 42 -10.24 -12.22 2.74
C PHE A 42 -10.72 -13.48 3.43
N ARG A 43 -10.13 -14.62 3.07
CA ARG A 43 -10.41 -15.92 3.68
C ARG A 43 -9.07 -16.56 4.00
N ASP A 44 -8.80 -16.67 5.28
CA ASP A 44 -7.62 -17.36 5.77
C ASP A 44 -7.81 -18.87 5.64
N ALA A 45 -6.90 -19.54 4.95
CA ALA A 45 -7.03 -20.96 4.63
C ALA A 45 -6.88 -21.86 5.88
N GLU A 46 -6.05 -21.45 6.84
CA GLU A 46 -5.71 -22.24 8.02
C GLU A 46 -6.70 -22.03 9.17
N THR A 47 -7.00 -20.77 9.47
CA THR A 47 -7.81 -20.36 10.62
C THR A 47 -9.31 -20.25 10.29
N GLN A 48 -9.69 -20.39 9.01
CA GLN A 48 -11.05 -20.17 8.49
C GLN A 48 -11.63 -18.78 8.78
N ILE A 49 -10.79 -17.82 9.19
CA ILE A 49 -11.21 -16.45 9.44
C ILE A 49 -11.62 -15.83 8.10
N CYS A 50 -12.80 -15.20 8.08
CA CYS A 50 -13.27 -14.41 6.95
C CYS A 50 -13.44 -12.96 7.36
N LEU A 51 -12.66 -12.06 6.77
CA LEU A 51 -12.71 -10.63 7.03
C LEU A 51 -13.15 -9.87 5.78
N PRO A 52 -14.06 -8.89 5.91
CA PRO A 52 -14.26 -7.88 4.88
C PRO A 52 -12.96 -7.14 4.60
N VAL A 53 -12.73 -6.86 3.32
CA VAL A 53 -11.58 -6.08 2.85
C VAL A 53 -12.06 -4.90 2.03
N LEU A 54 -11.48 -3.73 2.28
CA LEU A 54 -11.53 -2.60 1.38
C LEU A 54 -10.19 -2.54 0.64
N GLY A 55 -10.20 -2.69 -0.69
CA GLY A 55 -9.02 -2.48 -1.53
C GLY A 55 -9.20 -1.21 -2.36
N ALA A 56 -8.25 -0.30 -2.36
CA ALA A 56 -8.34 0.98 -3.04
C ALA A 56 -7.09 1.30 -3.86
N SER A 57 -7.32 2.00 -4.97
CA SER A 57 -6.29 2.67 -5.75
C SER A 57 -6.56 4.17 -5.68
N VAL A 58 -5.56 4.93 -5.28
CA VAL A 58 -5.67 6.37 -5.00
C VAL A 58 -4.60 7.10 -5.78
N SER A 59 -4.95 8.23 -6.39
CA SER A 59 -3.99 9.02 -7.17
C SER A 59 -2.84 9.50 -6.29
N ALA A 60 -1.63 9.52 -6.84
CA ALA A 60 -0.38 9.78 -6.12
C ALA A 60 -0.44 11.03 -5.22
N GLU A 61 -1.09 12.10 -5.70
CA GLU A 61 -1.23 13.37 -4.98
C GLU A 61 -2.14 13.32 -3.75
N LYS A 62 -2.92 12.24 -3.56
CA LYS A 62 -3.79 12.01 -2.39
C LYS A 62 -3.40 10.79 -1.57
N LEU A 63 -2.57 9.90 -2.13
CA LEU A 63 -2.34 8.57 -1.60
C LEU A 63 -1.82 8.61 -0.15
N PHE A 64 -0.86 9.49 0.12
CA PHE A 64 -0.25 9.58 1.45
C PHE A 64 -1.23 10.11 2.50
N ASP A 65 -1.91 11.21 2.21
CA ASP A 65 -2.93 11.77 3.12
C ASP A 65 -4.07 10.78 3.40
N VAL A 66 -4.53 10.07 2.37
CA VAL A 66 -5.56 9.04 2.53
C VAL A 66 -5.04 7.89 3.39
N PHE A 67 -3.80 7.45 3.17
CA PHE A 67 -3.18 6.41 3.99
C PHE A 67 -3.14 6.82 5.48
N LEU A 68 -2.65 8.03 5.79
CA LEU A 68 -2.59 8.55 7.15
C LEU A 68 -3.98 8.64 7.79
N ASP A 69 -4.98 9.17 7.07
CA ASP A 69 -6.37 9.26 7.56
C ASP A 69 -7.01 7.87 7.78
N LEU A 70 -6.59 6.84 7.03
CA LEU A 70 -7.02 5.47 7.27
C LEU A 70 -6.43 4.87 8.54
N LEU A 71 -5.34 5.41 9.08
CA LEU A 71 -4.76 4.92 10.34
C LEU A 71 -5.52 5.41 11.57
N GLU A 72 -6.14 6.60 11.51
CA GLU A 72 -6.86 7.20 12.65
C GLU A 72 -7.84 6.25 13.35
N PRO A 73 -8.65 5.43 12.65
CA PRO A 73 -9.62 4.56 13.31
C PRO A 73 -8.99 3.37 14.06
N LEU A 74 -7.70 3.07 13.86
CA LEU A 74 -6.99 1.96 14.52
C LEU A 74 -6.90 2.17 16.04
N GLY A 75 -6.80 3.42 16.48
CA GLY A 75 -6.67 3.79 17.89
C GLY A 75 -5.29 4.36 18.21
N PRO A 76 -5.03 4.69 19.48
CA PRO A 76 -3.83 5.44 19.87
C PRO A 76 -2.53 4.62 19.80
N ARG A 77 -2.61 3.28 19.86
CA ARG A 77 -1.48 2.37 19.84
C ARG A 77 -1.64 1.31 18.76
N VAL A 78 -0.55 1.02 18.07
CA VAL A 78 -0.50 0.13 16.91
C VAL A 78 0.78 -0.70 16.90
N HIS A 79 0.80 -1.73 16.04
CA HIS A 79 2.00 -2.43 15.61
C HIS A 79 2.25 -2.07 14.14
N ALA A 80 3.51 -1.97 13.73
CA ALA A 80 3.88 -1.76 12.34
C ALA A 80 4.71 -2.94 11.83
N VAL A 81 4.49 -3.31 10.58
CA VAL A 81 5.32 -4.24 9.81
C VAL A 81 5.80 -3.49 8.58
N LEU A 82 7.11 -3.38 8.42
CA LEU A 82 7.74 -2.86 7.22
C LEU A 82 8.13 -4.03 6.34
N GLU A 83 7.77 -3.98 5.06
CA GLU A 83 8.00 -5.05 4.10
C GLU A 83 8.95 -4.54 3.03
N THR A 84 9.95 -5.36 2.67
CA THR A 84 10.91 -4.99 1.62
C THR A 84 11.27 -6.13 0.69
N SER A 85 11.36 -5.84 -0.62
CA SER A 85 11.83 -6.77 -1.66
C SER A 85 13.19 -6.39 -2.27
N HIS A 86 13.94 -5.45 -1.67
CA HIS A 86 15.20 -4.94 -2.24
C HIS A 86 16.33 -5.99 -2.37
N ASP A 87 16.47 -6.88 -1.39
CA ASP A 87 17.55 -7.89 -1.33
C ASP A 87 17.09 -9.29 -1.77
N SER A 88 15.86 -9.43 -2.25
CA SER A 88 15.31 -10.73 -2.59
C SER A 88 15.43 -11.06 -4.08
N THR A 89 15.98 -12.23 -4.36
CA THR A 89 15.85 -12.87 -5.67
C THR A 89 14.53 -13.62 -5.70
N ALA A 90 13.50 -12.99 -6.31
CA ALA A 90 12.15 -13.52 -6.52
C ALA A 90 11.27 -13.73 -5.26
N ASP A 91 10.12 -13.03 -5.21
CA ASP A 91 8.91 -13.26 -4.38
C ASP A 91 9.10 -13.52 -2.88
N ARG A 92 10.24 -13.11 -2.29
CA ARG A 92 10.44 -13.15 -0.84
C ARG A 92 10.56 -11.73 -0.32
N HIS A 93 9.64 -11.31 0.54
CA HIS A 93 9.78 -10.05 1.26
C HIS A 93 10.49 -10.31 2.59
N ALA A 94 11.31 -9.36 3.03
CA ALA A 94 11.78 -9.33 4.41
C ALA A 94 10.84 -8.44 5.22
N ASP A 95 10.38 -8.96 6.36
CA ASP A 95 9.42 -8.28 7.23
C ASP A 95 10.13 -7.81 8.50
N LEU A 96 10.12 -6.51 8.76
CA LEU A 96 10.63 -5.93 10.01
C LEU A 96 9.47 -5.42 10.85
N ARG A 97 9.41 -5.87 12.11
CA ARG A 97 8.27 -5.61 12.99
C ARG A 97 8.66 -4.60 14.06
N ARG A 98 7.79 -3.61 14.29
CA ARG A 98 7.80 -2.74 15.47
C ARG A 98 6.48 -2.92 16.20
N GLY A 99 6.51 -3.68 17.29
CA GLY A 99 5.33 -3.84 18.13
C GLY A 99 5.12 -2.65 19.06
N ASP A 100 3.87 -2.24 19.27
CA ASP A 100 3.47 -1.32 20.33
C ASP A 100 4.15 0.06 20.28
N ILE A 101 3.63 0.89 19.37
CA ILE A 101 4.03 2.27 19.14
C ILE A 101 2.80 3.18 19.16
N ASP A 102 2.97 4.41 19.70
CA ASP A 102 1.94 5.44 19.63
C ASP A 102 1.72 5.86 18.16
N LEU A 103 0.47 5.85 17.72
CA LEU A 103 0.11 6.15 16.33
C LEU A 103 0.66 7.52 15.85
N PRO A 104 0.60 8.62 16.64
CA PRO A 104 1.17 9.89 16.21
C PRO A 104 2.69 9.84 15.98
N VAL A 105 3.42 9.02 16.74
CA VAL A 105 4.88 8.85 16.57
C VAL A 105 5.16 8.07 15.29
N LEU A 106 4.41 6.98 15.05
CA LEU A 106 4.51 6.22 13.80
C LEU A 106 4.22 7.11 12.58
N MET A 107 3.12 7.88 12.62
CA MET A 107 2.75 8.80 11.54
C MET A 107 3.82 9.87 11.31
N SER A 108 4.42 10.41 12.38
CA SER A 108 5.52 11.37 12.25
C SER A 108 6.72 10.77 11.51
N HIS A 109 7.07 9.51 11.79
CA HIS A 109 8.10 8.82 11.03
C HIS A 109 7.67 8.61 9.58
N PHE A 110 6.44 8.19 9.31
CA PHE A 110 5.99 8.05 7.93
C PHE A 110 6.07 9.37 7.15
N CYS A 111 5.75 10.51 7.77
CA CYS A 111 5.91 11.81 7.12
C CYS A 111 7.37 12.12 6.74
N ASP A 112 8.34 11.75 7.59
CA ASP A 112 9.77 11.91 7.28
C ASP A 112 10.21 11.05 6.08
N PHE A 113 9.48 9.96 5.79
CA PHE A 113 9.80 8.97 4.75
C PHE A 113 8.69 8.84 3.70
N GLU A 114 7.91 9.91 3.47
CA GLU A 114 6.80 9.91 2.51
C GLU A 114 7.27 9.49 1.11
N ASP A 115 8.41 10.03 0.65
CA ASP A 115 8.94 9.75 -0.68
C ASP A 115 9.28 8.26 -0.86
N LEU A 116 9.91 7.64 0.14
CA LEU A 116 10.13 6.18 0.18
C LEU A 116 8.80 5.43 0.10
N LEU A 117 7.85 5.76 0.97
CA LEU A 117 6.58 5.04 1.07
C LEU A 117 5.73 5.15 -0.20
N LEU A 118 5.80 6.27 -0.93
CA LEU A 118 5.04 6.48 -2.16
C LEU A 118 5.75 5.96 -3.40
N ASN A 119 7.05 6.20 -3.52
CA ASN A 119 7.74 6.11 -4.81
C ASN A 119 8.68 4.92 -4.95
N ASP A 120 8.90 4.15 -3.87
CA ASP A 120 9.66 2.91 -3.94
C ASP A 120 8.79 1.68 -4.19
N GLY A 121 8.96 1.00 -5.33
CA GLY A 121 8.28 -0.25 -5.66
C GLY A 121 8.76 -1.47 -4.90
N CYS A 122 9.68 -1.33 -3.94
CA CYS A 122 10.15 -2.43 -3.10
C CYS A 122 9.78 -2.26 -1.63
N THR A 123 9.00 -1.23 -1.25
CA THR A 123 8.62 -0.95 0.13
C THR A 123 7.10 -1.03 0.31
N GLY A 124 6.68 -1.84 1.28
CA GLY A 124 5.32 -1.89 1.81
C GLY A 124 5.29 -1.63 3.31
N VAL A 125 4.11 -1.31 3.83
CA VAL A 125 3.88 -1.17 5.27
C VAL A 125 2.48 -1.63 5.65
N ALA A 126 2.39 -2.42 6.72
CA ALA A 126 1.16 -2.81 7.38
C ALA A 126 1.10 -2.24 8.80
N VAL A 127 -0.03 -1.63 9.16
CA VAL A 127 -0.29 -1.09 10.49
C VAL A 127 -1.49 -1.80 11.11
N VAL A 128 -1.26 -2.44 12.25
CA VAL A 128 -2.23 -3.27 12.95
C VAL A 128 -2.64 -2.60 14.26
N ALA A 129 -3.94 -2.49 14.52
CA ALA A 129 -4.44 -1.98 15.80
C ALA A 129 -3.99 -2.87 16.97
N ALA A 130 -3.49 -2.29 18.06
CA ALA A 130 -3.01 -3.07 19.21
C ALA A 130 -4.12 -3.83 19.95
N GLU A 131 -5.33 -3.26 19.99
CA GLU A 131 -6.45 -3.80 20.79
C GLU A 131 -7.52 -4.50 19.95
N ARG A 132 -7.41 -4.44 18.61
CA ARG A 132 -8.48 -4.86 17.69
C ARG A 132 -7.88 -5.59 16.49
N ARG A 133 -8.63 -6.53 15.93
CA ARG A 133 -8.27 -7.21 14.68
C ARG A 133 -8.60 -6.33 13.48
N VAL A 134 -7.83 -5.25 13.33
CA VAL A 134 -7.92 -4.34 12.20
C VAL A 134 -6.53 -4.01 11.70
N GLU A 135 -6.36 -4.04 10.39
CA GLU A 135 -5.10 -3.80 9.71
C GLU A 135 -5.32 -2.89 8.51
N VAL A 136 -4.42 -1.93 8.33
CA VAL A 136 -4.35 -1.02 7.18
C VAL A 136 -2.99 -1.19 6.54
N GLN A 137 -2.96 -1.44 5.23
CA GLN A 137 -1.73 -1.64 4.46
C GLN A 137 -1.61 -0.59 3.36
N LEU A 138 -0.38 -0.14 3.14
CA LEU A 138 0.10 0.47 1.90
C LEU A 138 1.13 -0.51 1.33
N ASP A 139 0.77 -1.27 0.31
CA ASP A 139 1.65 -2.32 -0.23
C ASP A 139 2.70 -1.77 -1.20
N GLU A 140 3.59 -2.63 -1.69
CA GLU A 140 4.60 -2.25 -2.70
C GLU A 140 3.98 -1.80 -4.04
N HIS A 141 2.74 -2.20 -4.32
CA HIS A 141 1.95 -1.74 -5.47
C HIS A 141 1.31 -0.36 -5.28
N LYS A 142 1.48 0.24 -4.09
CA LYS A 142 0.91 1.53 -3.72
C LYS A 142 -0.61 1.52 -3.72
N LEU A 143 -1.16 0.35 -3.40
CA LEU A 143 -2.57 0.12 -3.16
C LEU A 143 -2.82 0.14 -1.65
N LEU A 144 -4.02 0.60 -1.28
CA LEU A 144 -4.45 0.63 0.11
C LEU A 144 -5.37 -0.56 0.38
N PHE A 145 -5.07 -1.32 1.43
CA PHE A 145 -5.95 -2.38 1.90
C PHE A 145 -6.35 -2.16 3.35
N VAL A 146 -7.62 -2.42 3.66
CA VAL A 146 -8.12 -2.42 5.04
C VAL A 146 -8.82 -3.73 5.34
N TYR A 147 -8.34 -4.44 6.34
CA TYR A 147 -8.93 -5.69 6.84
C TYR A 147 -9.64 -5.39 8.15
N ALA A 148 -10.98 -5.34 8.13
CA ALA A 148 -11.74 -5.03 9.33
C ALA A 148 -13.13 -5.68 9.31
N ARG A 149 -13.64 -6.03 10.50
CA ARG A 149 -15.03 -6.47 10.65
C ARG A 149 -16.03 -5.36 10.32
N ASP A 150 -15.71 -4.11 10.66
CA ASP A 150 -16.52 -2.93 10.31
C ASP A 150 -15.70 -1.98 9.43
N LEU A 151 -16.07 -1.91 8.15
CA LEU A 151 -15.44 -1.01 7.17
C LEU A 151 -16.07 0.40 7.13
N LYS A 152 -17.12 0.68 7.92
CA LYS A 152 -17.80 1.99 7.90
C LYS A 152 -16.86 3.16 8.19
N PRO A 153 -15.94 3.12 9.17
CA PRO A 153 -15.00 4.23 9.40
C PRO A 153 -14.11 4.53 8.20
N TYR A 154 -13.56 3.48 7.59
CA TYR A 154 -12.63 3.59 6.46
C TYR A 154 -13.33 4.05 5.18
N ARG A 155 -14.58 3.63 4.95
CA ARG A 155 -15.41 4.17 3.85
C ARG A 155 -15.71 5.66 4.01
N ARG A 156 -15.76 6.19 5.24
CA ARG A 156 -15.93 7.65 5.45
C ARG A 156 -14.68 8.41 5.02
N VAL A 157 -13.49 7.84 5.24
CA VAL A 157 -12.23 8.40 4.73
C VAL A 157 -12.27 8.45 3.19
N MET A 158 -12.56 7.32 2.53
CA MET A 158 -12.70 7.29 1.06
C MET A 158 -13.65 8.37 0.52
N LYS A 159 -14.82 8.50 1.15
CA LYS A 159 -15.83 9.51 0.78
C LYS A 159 -15.31 10.95 0.96
N ARG A 160 -14.52 11.23 2.00
CA ARG A 160 -13.94 12.56 2.27
C ARG A 160 -13.03 13.02 1.13
N TYR A 161 -12.27 12.10 0.56
CA TYR A 161 -11.35 12.35 -0.56
C TYR A 161 -12.00 12.17 -1.96
N GLY A 162 -13.32 11.95 -2.00
CA GLY A 162 -14.06 11.79 -3.26
C GLY A 162 -13.87 10.43 -3.95
N ILE A 163 -13.19 9.47 -3.31
CA ILE A 163 -12.88 8.15 -3.88
C ILE A 163 -14.16 7.30 -3.88
N GLN A 164 -14.57 6.86 -5.07
CA GLN A 164 -15.85 6.18 -5.28
C GLN A 164 -15.77 4.67 -5.08
N LEU A 165 -16.90 4.07 -4.68
CA LEU A 165 -17.05 2.61 -4.68
C LEU A 165 -17.18 2.13 -6.13
N MET A 166 -16.27 1.26 -6.55
CA MET A 166 -16.24 0.63 -7.88
C MET A 166 -16.10 -0.89 -7.71
N PRO A 167 -17.22 -1.64 -7.59
CA PRO A 167 -17.18 -3.06 -7.26
C PRO A 167 -16.37 -3.91 -8.24
N GLU A 168 -16.43 -3.56 -9.53
CA GLU A 168 -15.78 -4.28 -10.64
C GLU A 168 -14.38 -3.72 -10.99
N MET A 169 -13.85 -2.84 -10.14
CA MET A 169 -12.52 -2.26 -10.37
C MET A 169 -11.45 -3.35 -10.30
N ARG A 170 -10.54 -3.34 -11.27
CA ARG A 170 -9.34 -4.17 -11.26
C ARG A 170 -8.17 -3.36 -10.74
N LEU A 171 -7.41 -3.94 -9.81
CA LEU A 171 -6.19 -3.34 -9.29
C LEU A 171 -5.01 -3.63 -10.21
N ILE A 172 -3.99 -2.78 -10.19
CA ILE A 172 -2.79 -2.97 -11.00
C ILE A 172 -2.07 -4.30 -10.69
N ALA A 173 -2.14 -4.75 -9.43
CA ALA A 173 -1.60 -6.02 -8.96
C ALA A 173 -2.29 -7.26 -9.58
N GLU A 174 -3.47 -7.11 -10.20
CA GLU A 174 -4.22 -8.23 -10.82
C GLU A 174 -3.81 -8.51 -12.28
N ALA A 175 -2.85 -7.76 -12.82
CA ALA A 175 -2.29 -7.98 -14.15
C ALA A 175 -0.77 -7.84 -14.12
N ALA A 176 -0.11 -8.16 -15.23
CA ALA A 176 1.34 -7.96 -15.34
C ALA A 176 1.69 -6.48 -15.07
N HIS A 177 2.68 -6.26 -14.22
CA HIS A 177 3.18 -4.95 -13.83
C HIS A 177 4.68 -5.02 -13.52
N LEU A 178 5.31 -3.87 -13.37
CA LEU A 178 6.73 -3.72 -13.10
C LEU A 178 6.92 -2.83 -11.87
N HIS A 179 7.83 -3.24 -10.99
CA HIS A 179 8.24 -2.50 -9.81
C HIS A 179 9.48 -1.68 -10.17
N HIS A 180 9.50 -0.43 -9.72
CA HIS A 180 10.60 0.49 -9.91
C HIS A 180 11.14 0.89 -8.54
N SER A 181 12.43 0.67 -8.36
CA SER A 181 13.16 0.99 -7.14
C SER A 181 14.58 1.38 -7.51
N ASP A 182 15.28 1.99 -6.58
CA ASP A 182 16.67 2.43 -6.68
C ASP A 182 17.41 2.10 -5.38
N ARG A 183 18.74 1.98 -5.46
CA ARG A 183 19.57 1.67 -4.28
C ARG A 183 19.41 2.65 -3.11
N TRP A 184 19.11 3.91 -3.40
CA TRP A 184 18.93 4.91 -2.35
C TRP A 184 17.66 4.66 -1.53
N TYR A 185 16.59 4.10 -2.13
CA TYR A 185 15.41 3.68 -1.38
C TYR A 185 15.70 2.52 -0.43
N ALA A 186 16.60 1.60 -0.83
CA ALA A 186 17.06 0.54 0.07
C ALA A 186 17.71 1.14 1.33
N ASP A 187 18.57 2.16 1.17
CA ASP A 187 19.19 2.86 2.29
C ASP A 187 18.17 3.63 3.15
N GLU A 188 17.19 4.30 2.52
CA GLU A 188 16.09 4.99 3.23
C GLU A 188 15.22 4.01 4.01
N PHE A 189 14.92 2.83 3.45
CA PHE A 189 14.19 1.77 4.14
C PHE A 189 14.93 1.33 5.40
N GLN A 190 16.23 1.10 5.32
CA GLN A 190 17.05 0.75 6.48
C GLN A 190 17.05 1.88 7.52
N ARG A 191 17.07 3.15 7.09
CA ARG A 191 16.95 4.30 8.00
C ARG A 191 15.59 4.38 8.69
N LEU A 192 14.50 4.13 7.97
CA LEU A 192 13.15 4.08 8.53
C LEU A 192 13.05 2.96 9.57
N ALA A 193 13.52 1.75 9.23
CA ALA A 193 13.52 0.61 10.15
C ALA A 193 14.31 0.90 11.43
N GLN A 194 15.51 1.48 11.30
CA GLN A 194 16.34 1.87 12.45
C GLN A 194 15.66 2.93 13.32
N ARG A 195 15.07 3.97 12.72
CA ARG A 195 14.36 5.03 13.47
C ARG A 195 13.13 4.50 14.21
N LEU A 196 12.42 3.55 13.61
CA LEU A 196 11.28 2.89 14.25
C LEU A 196 11.69 1.86 15.31
N GLY A 197 12.94 1.40 15.28
CA GLY A 197 13.39 0.24 16.06
C GLY A 197 12.73 -1.06 15.60
N ALA A 198 12.45 -1.18 14.29
CA ALA A 198 11.87 -2.37 13.69
C ALA A 198 12.94 -3.43 13.43
N ALA A 199 12.63 -4.69 13.70
CA ALA A 199 13.56 -5.81 13.52
C ALA A 199 12.82 -7.09 13.08
N ASP A 200 13.57 -8.04 12.52
CA ASP A 200 13.10 -9.40 12.25
C ASP A 200 13.05 -10.18 13.59
N PHE A 201 11.92 -10.81 13.91
CA PHE A 201 11.66 -11.50 15.18
C PHE A 201 11.14 -12.92 14.94
#